data_AF-A0A529YA64-F1
#
_entry.id   AF-A0A529YA64-F1
#
_cell.length_a   1.000
_cell.length_b   1.000
_cell.length_c   1.000
_cell.angle_alpha   90.00
_cell.angle_beta   90.00
_cell.angle_gamma   90.00
#
_symmetry.space_group_name_H-M   'P 1'
#
loop_
_entity.id
_entity.type
_entity.pdbx_description
1 polymer ?
#
loop_
_entity_poly.entity_id
_entity_poly.type
_entity_poly.pdbx_seq_one_letter_code
_entity_poly.pdbx_strand_id
1 'polypeptide(L)' 'MDKRDLSTLFRERLKMLLTRSDLNQSAFAAAVGIDRSALSQLL' A
#
# COMPACT_ATOMS: atom_id res chain seq x y z
N MET A 1 -10.63 -10.84 -15.24
CA MET A 1 -9.59 -10.00 -14.62
C MET A 1 -8.44 -10.94 -14.27
N ASP A 2 -7.30 -10.76 -14.91
CA ASP A 2 -6.16 -11.65 -14.76
C ASP A 2 -5.48 -11.39 -13.40
N LYS A 3 -4.77 -12.37 -12.81
CA LYS A 3 -4.13 -12.20 -11.48
C LYS A 3 -3.12 -11.03 -11.47
N ARG A 4 -2.54 -10.74 -12.63
CA ARG A 4 -1.63 -9.60 -12.85
C ARG A 4 -2.35 -8.26 -12.76
N ASP A 5 -3.58 -8.17 -13.28
CA ASP A 5 -4.40 -6.96 -13.23
C ASP A 5 -4.80 -6.62 -11.79
N LEU A 6 -5.10 -7.65 -10.99
CA LEU A 6 -5.44 -7.49 -9.57
C LEU A 6 -4.26 -6.94 -8.76
N SER A 7 -3.07 -7.49 -8.96
CA SER A 7 -1.85 -7.01 -8.30
C SER A 7 -1.56 -5.54 -8.67
N THR A 8 -1.68 -5.18 -9.94
CA THR A 8 -1.48 -3.79 -10.39
C THR A 8 -2.50 -2.85 -9.76
N LEU A 9 -3.80 -3.20 -9.83
CA LEU A 9 -4.87 -2.38 -9.28
C LEU A 9 -4.75 -2.21 -7.76
N PHE A 10 -4.33 -3.25 -7.05
CA PHE A 10 -4.08 -3.18 -5.61
C PHE A 10 -2.97 -2.18 -5.29
N ARG A 11 -1.83 -2.26 -6.00
CA ARG A 11 -0.69 -1.35 -5.80
C ARG A 11 -1.06 0.10 -6.08
N GLU A 12 -1.83 0.36 -7.13
CA GLU A 12 -2.30 1.71 -7.47
C GLU A 12 -3.20 2.28 -6.36
N ARG A 13 -4.18 1.50 -5.89
CA ARG A 13 -5.09 1.92 -4.82
C ARG A 13 -4.35 2.14 -3.51
N LEU A 14 -3.38 1.28 -3.19
CA LEU A 14 -2.55 1.41 -1.99
C LEU A 14 -1.70 2.69 -2.03
N LYS A 15 -1.08 3.01 -3.18
CA LYS A 15 -0.36 4.28 -3.39
C LYS A 15 -1.29 5.47 -3.21
N MET A 16 -2.50 5.41 -3.77
CA MET A 16 -3.49 6.48 -3.65
C MET A 16 -3.91 6.73 -2.20
N LEU A 17 -4.11 5.66 -1.41
CA LEU A 17 -4.41 5.77 0.02
C LEU A 17 -3.25 6.37 0.80
N LEU A 18 -2.03 5.92 0.55
CA LEU A 18 -0.83 6.47 1.19
C LEU A 18 -0.70 7.98 0.91
N THR A 19 -0.80 8.40 -0.36
CA THR A 19 -0.72 9.82 -0.74
C THR A 19 -1.83 10.67 -0.10
N ARG A 20 -3.05 10.14 0.04
CA ARG A 20 -4.18 10.87 0.65
C ARG A 20 -4.15 10.91 2.17
N SER A 21 -3.46 9.96 2.81
CA SER A 21 -3.41 9.87 4.27
C SER A 21 -2.55 10.96 4.93
N ASP A 22 -1.69 11.63 4.15
CA ASP A 22 -0.66 12.55 4.64
C ASP A 22 0.31 11.91 5.68
N LEU A 23 0.32 10.57 5.74
CA LEU A 23 1.22 9.80 6.60
C LEU A 23 2.46 9.37 5.82
N ASN A 24 3.60 9.35 6.49
CA ASN A 24 4.77 8.64 5.97
C ASN A 24 4.52 7.11 5.99
N GLN A 25 5.31 6.36 5.22
CA GLN A 25 5.15 4.90 5.10
C GLN A 25 5.15 4.14 6.43
N SER A 26 5.97 4.56 7.40
CA SER A 26 6.05 3.90 8.71
C SER A 26 4.76 4.09 9.51
N ALA A 27 4.25 5.33 9.57
CA ALA A 27 3.01 5.66 10.26
C ALA A 27 1.79 5.03 9.57
N PHE A 28 1.77 5.03 8.23
CA PHE A 28 0.73 4.36 7.46
C PHE A 28 0.72 2.84 7.69
N ALA A 29 1.90 2.19 7.67
CA ALA A 29 2.02 0.75 7.93
C ALA A 29 1.45 0.39 9.32
N ALA A 30 1.81 1.16 10.34
CA ALA A 30 1.26 0.99 11.69
C ALA A 30 -0.27 1.19 11.72
N ALA A 31 -0.79 2.21 11.03
CA ALA A 31 -2.23 2.51 10.98
C ALA A 31 -3.07 1.41 10.31
N VAL A 32 -2.51 0.71 9.32
CA VAL A 32 -3.18 -0.43 8.65
C VAL A 32 -2.82 -1.78 9.25
N GLY A 33 -2.02 -1.81 10.32
CA GLY A 33 -1.68 -3.03 11.07
C GLY A 33 -0.69 -3.96 10.37
N ILE A 34 0.22 -3.43 9.56
CA ILE A 34 1.27 -4.21 8.88
C ILE A 34 2.67 -3.68 9.19
N ASP A 35 3.68 -4.51 8.95
CA ASP A 35 5.07 -4.09 9.01
C ASP A 35 5.43 -3.15 7.86
N ARG A 36 6.31 -2.17 8.14
CA ARG A 36 6.86 -1.27 7.11
C ARG A 36 7.56 -2.05 5.99
N SER A 37 8.23 -3.16 6.30
CA SER A 37 8.89 -4.02 5.30
C SER A 37 7.87 -4.67 4.36
N ALA A 38 6.76 -5.18 4.90
CA ALA A 38 5.66 -5.72 4.12
C ALA A 38 5.04 -4.64 3.22
N LEU A 39 4.79 -3.43 3.76
CA LEU A 39 4.32 -2.30 2.95
C LEU A 39 5.27 -1.98 1.80
N SER A 40 6.59 -1.96 2.05
CA SER A 40 7.59 -1.68 1.02
C SER A 40 7.68 -2.76 -0.05
N GLN A 41 7.37 -4.02 0.26
CA GLN A 41 7.32 -5.12 -0.72
C GLN A 41 6.05 -5.04 -1.59
N LEU A 42 4.97 -4.52 -1.02
CA LEU A 42 3.69 -4.34 -1.71
C LEU A 42 3.71 -3.14 -2.66
N LEU A 43 4.41 -2.05 -2.34
CA LEU A 43 4.50 -0.85 -3.19
C LEU A 43 5.38 -1.06 -4.45
#